data_AF-A0A7Y3WFJ8-F1
#
_entry.id   AF-A0A7Y3WFJ8-F1
#
_cell.length_a   1.000
_cell.length_b   1.000
_cell.length_c   1.000
_cell.angle_alpha   90.00
_cell.angle_beta   90.00
_cell.angle_gamma   90.00
#
_symmetry.space_group_name_H-M   'P 1'
#
loop_
_entity.id
_entity.type
_entity.pdbx_description
1 polymer ?
#
loop_
_entity_poly.entity_id
_entity_poly.type
_entity_poly.pdbx_seq_one_letter_code
_entity_poly.pdbx_strand_id
1 'polypeptide(L)'
;TSNPFLRLDPAPAEGRDLNPVLQDVGLAIHPPLLYLGYVGFSVCFSFAVAALLEGRIDAAWARWVRPWTLAAWTFLTLGIAMGSYWAYYELGWGGWWFWDPVENASFMPWLAGTALLHSALVMEKREALKIWTVLLAILTFSLSLMGTFLVRSGVLTSVHAFASDPSRGVFILCILLIFIGGALSLFAFRAPKLAAGGLFAPISREGALVVNNLILTVACGTVLTGTLYPLLLETLTGDKISVGAPFFNLTF
;
A
#
# COMPACT_ATOMS: atom_id res chain seq x y z
N THR A 1 28.37 3.20 0.30
CA THR A 1 27.34 3.53 1.31
C THR A 1 26.56 4.73 0.82
N SER A 2 25.23 4.79 1.00
CA SER A 2 24.39 5.93 0.56
C SER A 2 24.22 6.96 1.68
N ASN A 3 25.31 7.33 2.37
CA ASN A 3 25.29 8.29 3.47
C ASN A 3 25.43 9.72 2.90
N PRO A 4 24.39 10.58 2.99
CA PRO A 4 24.43 11.92 2.42
C PRO A 4 25.40 12.87 3.17
N PHE A 5 25.88 12.48 4.34
CA PHE A 5 26.80 13.26 5.15
C PHE A 5 28.26 12.81 5.00
N LEU A 6 28.52 11.76 4.20
CA LEU A 6 29.89 11.36 3.88
C LEU A 6 30.51 12.44 2.98
N ARG A 7 31.52 13.14 3.50
CA ARG A 7 32.24 14.16 2.73
C ARG A 7 33.20 13.48 1.77
N LEU A 8 33.18 13.93 0.52
CA LEU A 8 34.17 13.57 -0.48
C LEU A 8 35.32 14.56 -0.41
N ASP A 9 36.55 14.06 -0.45
CA ASP A 9 37.76 14.88 -0.50
C ASP A 9 38.67 14.37 -1.65
N PRO A 10 38.87 15.15 -2.72
CA PRO A 10 38.32 16.50 -2.95
C PRO A 10 36.80 16.49 -3.18
N ALA A 11 36.13 17.58 -2.80
CA ALA A 11 34.72 17.77 -3.11
C ALA A 11 34.56 17.90 -4.65
N PRO A 12 33.75 17.06 -5.30
CA PRO A 12 33.53 17.18 -6.74
C PRO A 12 32.75 18.46 -7.04
N ALA A 13 33.06 19.10 -8.17
CA ALA A 13 32.37 20.33 -8.59
C ALA A 13 30.87 20.09 -8.89
N GLU A 14 30.52 18.89 -9.33
CA GLU A 14 29.16 18.43 -9.58
C GLU A 14 28.91 17.09 -8.90
N GLY A 15 27.66 16.84 -8.50
CA GLY A 15 27.25 15.56 -7.92
C GLY A 15 27.30 14.41 -8.94
N ARG A 16 27.33 13.17 -8.43
CA ARG A 16 26.97 12.02 -9.27
C ARG A 16 25.46 12.07 -9.46
N ASP A 17 25.04 12.68 -10.57
CA ASP A 17 23.64 12.83 -10.94
C ASP A 17 22.97 11.45 -11.12
N LEU A 18 21.65 11.46 -11.32
CA LEU A 18 20.92 10.27 -11.75
C LEU A 18 21.42 9.83 -13.15
N ASN A 19 21.22 8.55 -13.45
CA ASN A 19 21.37 8.04 -14.81
C ASN A 19 20.55 8.94 -15.77
N PRO A 20 21.07 9.36 -16.93
CA PRO A 20 20.36 10.26 -17.85
C PRO A 20 18.91 9.85 -18.16
N VAL A 21 18.60 8.55 -18.27
CA VAL A 21 17.22 8.04 -18.52
C VAL A 21 16.25 8.32 -17.36
N LEU A 22 16.78 8.66 -16.18
CA LEU A 22 16.02 9.00 -15.00
C LEU A 22 15.87 10.52 -14.83
N GLN A 23 16.53 11.34 -15.65
CA GLN A 23 16.44 12.79 -15.56
C GLN A 23 15.22 13.33 -16.32
N ASP A 24 14.04 12.90 -15.91
CA ASP A 24 12.79 13.23 -16.57
C ASP A 24 11.74 13.81 -15.58
N VAL A 25 10.90 14.70 -16.09
CA VAL A 25 9.87 15.39 -15.29
C VAL A 25 8.85 14.40 -14.72
N GLY A 26 8.54 13.33 -15.46
CA GLY A 26 7.71 12.23 -15.00
C GLY A 26 8.30 11.52 -13.79
N LEU A 27 9.61 11.23 -13.79
CA LEU A 27 10.29 10.68 -12.61
C LEU A 27 10.30 11.67 -11.44
N ALA A 28 10.42 12.97 -11.67
CA ALA A 28 10.41 13.95 -10.60
C ALA A 28 9.05 14.07 -9.89
N ILE A 29 7.95 13.87 -10.61
CA ILE A 29 6.58 14.11 -10.12
C ILE A 29 5.95 12.87 -9.48
N HIS A 30 6.08 11.69 -10.08
CA HIS A 30 5.31 10.52 -9.62
C HIS A 30 5.71 10.00 -8.23
N PRO A 31 7.00 9.96 -7.80
CA PRO A 31 7.36 9.45 -6.48
C PRO A 31 6.82 10.31 -5.34
N PRO A 32 6.86 11.68 -5.40
CA PRO A 32 6.15 12.50 -4.42
C PRO A 32 4.65 12.21 -4.34
N LEU A 33 3.97 11.97 -5.46
CA LEU A 33 2.54 11.63 -5.46
C LEU A 33 2.28 10.26 -4.81
N LEU A 34 3.06 9.23 -5.15
CA LEU A 34 2.99 7.92 -4.51
C LEU A 34 3.22 8.04 -2.99
N TYR A 35 4.22 8.83 -2.59
CA TYR A 35 4.54 9.04 -1.18
C TYR A 35 3.43 9.78 -0.44
N LEU A 36 2.83 10.82 -1.04
CA LEU A 36 1.65 11.50 -0.48
C LEU A 36 0.47 10.53 -0.30
N GLY A 37 0.28 9.61 -1.24
CA GLY A 37 -0.72 8.55 -1.10
C GLY A 37 -0.43 7.61 0.07
N TYR A 38 0.78 7.06 0.15
CA TYR A 38 1.20 6.15 1.22
C TYR A 38 1.13 6.78 2.61
N VAL A 39 1.71 7.98 2.76
CA VAL A 39 1.69 8.71 4.03
C VAL A 39 0.29 9.20 4.35
N GLY A 40 -0.53 9.56 3.36
CA GLY A 40 -1.92 9.95 3.58
C GLY A 40 -2.74 8.86 4.28
N PHE A 41 -2.51 7.59 3.96
CA PHE A 41 -3.18 6.47 4.64
C PHE A 41 -2.78 6.32 6.12
N SER A 42 -1.65 6.89 6.56
CA SER A 42 -1.27 6.89 7.99
C SER A 42 -2.28 7.64 8.87
N VAL A 43 -2.97 8.64 8.31
CA VAL A 43 -4.02 9.38 9.01
C VAL A 43 -5.23 8.47 9.26
N CYS A 44 -5.64 7.70 8.24
CA CYS A 44 -6.73 6.73 8.34
C CYS A 44 -6.41 5.63 9.36
N PHE A 45 -5.17 5.12 9.33
CA PHE A 45 -4.66 4.18 10.31
C PHE A 45 -4.70 4.75 11.74
N SER A 46 -4.24 5.99 11.92
CA SER A 46 -4.22 6.65 13.23
C SER A 46 -5.62 6.80 13.80
N PHE A 47 -6.59 7.19 12.97
CA PHE A 47 -8.01 7.22 13.36
C PHE A 47 -8.53 5.82 13.74
N ALA A 48 -8.15 4.76 13.02
CA ALA A 48 -8.57 3.40 13.33
C ALA A 48 -8.00 2.92 14.69
N VAL A 49 -6.71 3.16 14.93
CA VAL A 49 -6.06 2.82 16.21
C VAL A 49 -6.67 3.61 17.36
N ALA A 50 -6.86 4.93 17.21
CA ALA A 50 -7.50 5.77 18.22
C ALA A 50 -8.91 5.27 18.56
N ALA A 51 -9.71 4.96 17.55
CA ALA A 51 -11.08 4.49 17.74
C ALA A 51 -11.15 3.10 18.42
N LEU A 52 -10.17 2.22 18.15
CA LEU A 52 -10.03 0.95 18.86
C LEU A 52 -9.63 1.15 20.33
N LEU A 53 -8.71 2.08 20.62
CA LEU A 53 -8.31 2.40 22.00
C LEU A 53 -9.50 2.98 22.78
N GLU A 54 -10.17 3.99 22.23
CA GLU A 54 -11.34 4.62 22.85
C GLU A 54 -12.56 3.69 22.92
N GLY A 55 -12.64 2.69 22.04
CA GLY A 55 -13.81 1.80 21.93
C GLY A 55 -15.04 2.46 21.32
N ARG A 56 -14.87 3.58 20.60
CA ARG A 56 -15.94 4.36 20.00
C ARG A 56 -15.77 4.40 18.49
N ILE A 57 -16.63 3.65 17.80
CA ILE A 57 -16.63 3.50 16.34
C ILE A 57 -18.06 3.71 15.84
N ASP A 58 -18.35 4.93 15.38
CA ASP A 58 -19.68 5.39 14.98
C ASP A 58 -19.68 5.97 13.56
N ALA A 59 -20.85 6.38 13.07
CA ALA A 59 -20.98 7.04 11.77
C ALA A 59 -20.14 8.32 11.64
N ALA A 60 -19.91 9.04 12.75
CA ALA A 60 -19.11 10.25 12.73
C ALA A 60 -17.65 9.93 12.43
N TRP A 61 -17.08 8.89 13.05
CA TRP A 61 -15.74 8.40 12.72
C TRP A 61 -15.59 8.11 11.22
N ALA A 62 -16.56 7.40 10.61
CA ALA A 62 -16.51 7.08 9.18
C ALA A 62 -16.52 8.34 8.30
N ARG A 63 -17.35 9.33 8.67
CA ARG A 63 -17.41 10.63 7.99
C ARG A 63 -16.10 11.42 8.08
N TRP A 64 -15.37 11.29 9.20
CA TRP A 64 -14.06 11.93 9.37
C TRP A 64 -12.97 11.21 8.59
N VAL A 65 -12.96 9.88 8.56
CA VAL A 65 -11.94 9.09 7.85
C VAL A 65 -12.07 9.23 6.33
N ARG A 66 -13.30 9.24 5.79
CA ARG A 66 -13.56 9.24 4.35
C ARG A 66 -12.81 10.31 3.54
N PRO A 67 -12.79 11.61 3.89
CA PRO A 67 -12.04 12.62 3.13
C PRO A 67 -10.53 12.38 3.13
N TRP A 68 -9.97 11.86 4.23
CA TRP A 68 -8.55 11.50 4.30
C TRP A 68 -8.23 10.30 3.42
N THR A 69 -9.09 9.27 3.45
CA THR A 69 -8.95 8.11 2.55
C THR A 69 -9.02 8.57 1.10
N LEU A 70 -9.95 9.46 0.76
CA LEU A 70 -10.13 9.94 -0.60
C LEU A 70 -8.92 10.74 -1.07
N ALA A 71 -8.42 11.67 -0.25
CA ALA A 71 -7.23 12.44 -0.57
C ALA A 71 -6.01 11.54 -0.80
N ALA A 72 -5.74 10.60 0.11
CA ALA A 72 -4.65 9.64 -0.02
C ALA A 72 -4.79 8.77 -1.27
N TRP A 73 -5.99 8.24 -1.52
CA TRP A 73 -6.31 7.44 -2.69
C TRP A 73 -6.14 8.23 -4.00
N THR A 74 -6.52 9.51 -4.03
CA THR A 74 -6.34 10.38 -5.20
C THR A 74 -4.86 10.59 -5.51
N PHE A 75 -4.04 10.93 -4.51
CA PHE A 75 -2.60 11.08 -4.72
C PHE A 75 -1.94 9.77 -5.17
N LEU A 76 -2.33 8.65 -4.57
CA LEU A 76 -1.84 7.34 -5.00
C LEU A 76 -2.24 7.02 -6.44
N THR A 77 -3.48 7.30 -6.82
CA THR A 77 -3.97 7.11 -8.20
C THR A 77 -3.19 7.97 -9.19
N LEU A 78 -2.95 9.24 -8.87
CA LEU A 78 -2.16 10.14 -9.72
C LEU A 78 -0.70 9.67 -9.81
N GLY A 79 -0.11 9.21 -8.71
CA GLY A 79 1.24 8.66 -8.69
C GLY A 79 1.38 7.42 -9.56
N ILE A 80 0.45 6.47 -9.46
CA ILE A 80 0.43 5.26 -10.29
C ILE A 80 0.24 5.64 -11.77
N ALA A 81 -0.76 6.47 -12.08
CA ALA A 81 -1.04 6.86 -13.46
C ALA A 81 0.14 7.60 -14.12
N MET A 82 0.77 8.53 -13.38
CA MET A 82 1.94 9.27 -13.88
C MET A 82 3.16 8.36 -14.03
N GLY A 83 3.38 7.43 -13.09
CA GLY A 83 4.45 6.43 -13.17
C GLY A 83 4.28 5.51 -14.38
N SER A 84 3.06 5.00 -14.61
CA SER A 84 2.72 4.20 -15.79
C SER A 84 2.91 4.96 -17.10
N TYR A 85 2.51 6.23 -17.14
CA TYR A 85 2.73 7.07 -18.32
C TYR A 85 4.23 7.27 -18.60
N TRP A 86 5.00 7.62 -17.57
CA TRP A 86 6.46 7.76 -17.66
C TRP A 86 7.15 6.48 -18.12
N ALA A 87 6.83 5.34 -17.51
CA ALA A 87 7.41 4.05 -17.88
C ALA A 87 7.12 3.68 -19.34
N TYR A 88 5.93 4.01 -19.85
CA TYR A 88 5.55 3.75 -21.23
C TYR A 88 6.41 4.52 -22.24
N TYR A 89 6.66 5.83 -22.03
CA TYR A 89 7.38 6.63 -23.02
C TYR A 89 8.90 6.65 -22.83
N GLU A 90 9.40 6.64 -21.60
CA GLU A 90 10.84 6.82 -21.33
C GLU A 90 11.58 5.48 -21.33
N LEU A 91 10.99 4.50 -20.64
CA LEU A 91 11.64 3.21 -20.39
C LEU A 91 11.34 2.18 -21.49
N GLY A 92 10.25 2.38 -22.25
CA GLY A 92 9.93 1.57 -23.42
C GLY A 92 9.83 0.08 -23.12
N TRP A 93 9.55 -0.29 -21.86
CA TRP A 93 9.65 -1.66 -21.37
C TRP A 93 8.67 -2.65 -22.04
N GLY A 94 7.83 -2.19 -22.96
CA GLY A 94 6.83 -3.00 -23.68
C GLY A 94 5.39 -2.81 -23.21
N GLY A 95 5.09 -1.73 -22.47
CA GLY A 95 3.77 -1.48 -21.87
C GLY A 95 3.78 -0.38 -20.82
N TRP A 96 2.60 -0.09 -20.26
CA TRP A 96 2.37 0.89 -19.18
C TRP A 96 2.35 0.25 -17.78
N TRP A 97 2.44 -1.09 -17.70
CA TRP A 97 2.45 -1.89 -16.49
C TRP A 97 3.16 -3.24 -16.73
N PHE A 98 4.02 -3.65 -15.81
CA PHE A 98 4.87 -4.85 -15.90
C PHE A 98 4.58 -5.92 -14.86
N TRP A 99 3.74 -5.61 -13.86
CA TRP A 99 3.57 -6.44 -12.68
C TRP A 99 4.88 -6.65 -11.90
N ASP A 100 5.76 -5.65 -11.93
CA ASP A 100 6.99 -5.71 -11.14
C ASP A 100 6.65 -5.54 -9.63
N PRO A 101 7.50 -6.03 -8.70
CA PRO A 101 7.21 -5.93 -7.28
C PRO A 101 6.96 -4.51 -6.75
N VAL A 102 7.57 -3.48 -7.37
CA VAL A 102 7.40 -2.08 -6.95
C VAL A 102 6.08 -1.50 -7.46
N GLU A 103 5.69 -1.78 -8.70
CA GLU A 103 4.36 -1.52 -9.21
C GLU A 103 3.30 -2.21 -8.32
N ASN A 104 3.46 -3.50 -8.04
CA ASN A 104 2.55 -4.27 -7.19
C ASN A 104 2.44 -3.68 -5.78
N ALA A 105 3.55 -3.21 -5.22
CA ALA A 105 3.60 -2.56 -3.91
C ALA A 105 2.72 -1.30 -3.84
N SER A 106 2.58 -0.57 -4.95
CA SER A 106 1.67 0.58 -5.05
C SER A 106 0.23 0.20 -5.30
N PHE A 107 -0.01 -0.89 -6.03
CA PHE A 107 -1.34 -1.34 -6.40
C PHE A 107 -2.11 -1.97 -5.23
N MET A 108 -1.42 -2.70 -4.34
CA MET A 108 -2.06 -3.30 -3.15
C MET A 108 -2.77 -2.29 -2.24
N PRO A 109 -2.13 -1.21 -1.74
CA PRO A 109 -2.82 -0.20 -0.94
C PRO A 109 -3.86 0.58 -1.77
N TRP A 110 -3.72 0.66 -3.10
CA TRP A 110 -4.75 1.25 -3.95
C TRP A 110 -6.04 0.42 -3.95
N LEU A 111 -5.94 -0.92 -4.07
CA LEU A 111 -7.07 -1.84 -3.99
C LEU A 111 -7.73 -1.82 -2.60
N ALA A 112 -6.92 -1.94 -1.54
CA ALA A 112 -7.41 -1.91 -0.17
C ALA A 112 -8.01 -0.54 0.20
N GLY A 113 -7.42 0.56 -0.27
CA GLY A 113 -7.94 1.91 -0.12
C GLY A 113 -9.26 2.13 -0.87
N THR A 114 -9.40 1.55 -2.06
CA THR A 114 -10.67 1.55 -2.81
C THR A 114 -11.75 0.80 -2.03
N ALA A 115 -11.44 -0.37 -1.47
CA ALA A 115 -12.35 -1.12 -0.61
C ALA A 115 -12.75 -0.27 0.63
N LEU A 116 -11.77 0.34 1.28
CA LEU A 116 -11.96 1.21 2.44
C LEU A 116 -12.91 2.38 2.16
N LEU A 117 -12.78 3.06 1.02
CA LEU A 117 -13.68 4.15 0.62
C LEU A 117 -15.14 3.70 0.56
N HIS A 118 -15.38 2.56 -0.09
CA HIS A 118 -16.73 2.01 -0.22
C HIS A 118 -17.27 1.51 1.12
N SER A 119 -16.44 0.86 1.94
CA SER A 119 -16.83 0.40 3.27
C SER A 119 -17.15 1.57 4.21
N ALA A 120 -16.36 2.66 4.17
CA ALA A 120 -16.60 3.87 4.95
C ALA A 120 -17.92 4.54 4.59
N LEU A 121 -18.32 4.54 3.31
CA LEU A 121 -19.63 5.05 2.88
C LEU A 121 -20.79 4.25 3.48
N VAL A 122 -20.71 2.92 3.46
CA VAL A 122 -21.74 2.05 4.06
C VAL A 122 -21.79 2.28 5.57
N MET A 123 -20.63 2.37 6.22
CA MET A 123 -20.54 2.60 7.65
C MET A 123 -21.11 3.97 8.06
N GLU A 124 -20.83 5.03 7.30
CA GLU A 124 -21.39 6.36 7.59
C GLU A 124 -22.92 6.40 7.42
N LYS A 125 -23.46 5.71 6.42
CA LYS A 125 -24.89 5.79 6.08
C LYS A 125 -25.76 4.81 6.86
N ARG A 126 -25.22 3.65 7.23
CA ARG A 126 -25.98 2.54 7.83
C ARG A 126 -25.42 2.07 9.17
N GLU A 127 -24.30 2.62 9.61
CA GLU A 127 -23.54 2.10 10.76
C GLU A 127 -23.22 0.59 10.64
N ALA A 128 -23.20 0.05 9.43
CA ALA A 128 -22.86 -1.33 9.14
C ALA A 128 -21.35 -1.48 8.82
N LEU A 129 -20.85 -2.71 8.77
CA LEU A 129 -19.46 -3.03 8.39
C LEU A 129 -18.37 -2.38 9.26
N LYS A 130 -18.68 -1.97 10.51
CA LYS A 130 -17.74 -1.27 11.41
C LYS A 130 -16.39 -1.99 11.53
N ILE A 131 -16.43 -3.28 11.86
CA ILE A 131 -15.23 -4.12 12.05
C ILE A 131 -14.43 -4.20 10.74
N TRP A 132 -15.12 -4.38 9.61
CA TRP A 132 -14.50 -4.49 8.29
C TRP A 132 -13.83 -3.19 7.85
N THR A 133 -14.49 -2.04 8.02
CA THR A 133 -13.93 -0.72 7.69
C THR A 133 -12.67 -0.43 8.49
N VAL A 134 -12.67 -0.77 9.79
CA VAL A 134 -11.49 -0.59 10.66
C VAL A 134 -10.34 -1.51 10.22
N LEU A 135 -10.64 -2.78 9.92
CA LEU A 135 -9.65 -3.71 9.41
C LEU A 135 -9.02 -3.20 8.09
N LEU A 136 -9.85 -2.74 7.15
CA LEU A 136 -9.37 -2.15 5.90
C LEU A 136 -8.50 -0.91 6.12
N ALA A 137 -8.84 -0.04 7.08
CA ALA A 137 -8.00 1.11 7.42
C ALA A 137 -6.60 0.69 7.93
N ILE A 138 -6.54 -0.37 8.73
CA ILE A 138 -5.28 -0.95 9.20
C ILE A 138 -4.50 -1.57 8.04
N LEU A 139 -5.16 -2.40 7.23
CA LEU A 139 -4.54 -3.13 6.12
C LEU A 139 -4.01 -2.19 5.04
N THR A 140 -4.75 -1.14 4.67
CA THR A 140 -4.32 -0.21 3.63
C THR A 140 -3.00 0.47 3.97
N PHE A 141 -2.86 1.02 5.19
CA PHE A 141 -1.59 1.60 5.63
C PHE A 141 -0.49 0.54 5.82
N SER A 142 -0.86 -0.63 6.32
CA SER A 142 0.06 -1.77 6.45
C SER A 142 0.69 -2.15 5.11
N LEU A 143 -0.11 -2.15 4.03
CA LEU A 143 0.35 -2.43 2.67
C LEU A 143 1.24 -1.29 2.12
N SER A 144 0.95 -0.02 2.42
CA SER A 144 1.84 1.09 2.09
C SER A 144 3.21 0.98 2.78
N LEU A 145 3.21 0.60 4.06
CA LEU A 145 4.44 0.39 4.83
C LEU A 145 5.21 -0.85 4.32
N MET A 146 4.49 -1.91 3.97
CA MET A 146 5.07 -3.10 3.32
C MET A 146 5.73 -2.73 2.00
N GLY A 147 5.08 -1.92 1.16
CA GLY A 147 5.67 -1.44 -0.08
C GLY A 147 7.00 -0.71 0.14
N THR A 148 7.09 0.11 1.19
CA THR A 148 8.35 0.77 1.58
C THR A 148 9.44 -0.23 1.92
N PHE A 149 9.11 -1.30 2.65
CA PHE A 149 10.04 -2.39 2.94
C PHE A 149 10.48 -3.13 1.68
N LEU A 150 9.55 -3.52 0.81
CA LEU A 150 9.86 -4.27 -0.41
C LEU A 150 10.81 -3.48 -1.32
N VAL A 151 10.61 -2.17 -1.47
CA VAL A 151 11.43 -1.32 -2.36
C VAL A 151 12.80 -1.00 -1.77
N ARG A 152 12.93 -0.90 -0.43
CA ARG A 152 14.15 -0.39 0.23
C ARG A 152 15.03 -1.45 0.89
N SER A 153 14.48 -2.62 1.19
CA SER A 153 15.20 -3.68 1.91
C SER A 153 16.23 -4.41 1.03
N GLY A 154 16.06 -4.38 -0.30
CA GLY A 154 16.85 -5.18 -1.24
C GLY A 154 16.50 -6.68 -1.23
N VAL A 155 15.38 -7.04 -0.57
CA VAL A 155 14.92 -8.42 -0.42
C VAL A 155 14.28 -8.95 -1.71
N LEU A 156 13.75 -8.08 -2.56
CA LEU A 156 13.27 -8.42 -3.90
C LEU A 156 14.14 -7.73 -4.96
N THR A 157 14.36 -8.43 -6.07
CA THR A 157 14.94 -7.83 -7.28
C THR A 157 13.85 -7.05 -8.03
N SER A 158 14.06 -5.76 -8.23
CA SER A 158 13.19 -4.91 -9.06
C SER A 158 14.01 -3.89 -9.83
N VAL A 159 13.57 -3.59 -11.05
CA VAL A 159 14.09 -2.52 -11.90
C VAL A 159 13.84 -1.12 -11.33
N HIS A 160 12.85 -0.99 -10.44
CA HIS A 160 12.51 0.26 -9.75
C HIS A 160 13.16 0.39 -8.37
N ALA A 161 13.95 -0.60 -7.93
CA ALA A 161 14.62 -0.56 -6.64
C ALA A 161 15.90 0.28 -6.71
N PHE A 162 15.93 1.40 -5.98
CA PHE A 162 17.10 2.28 -5.86
C PHE A 162 17.58 2.37 -4.42
N ALA A 163 18.91 2.46 -4.24
CA ALA A 163 19.57 2.64 -2.93
C ALA A 163 19.16 1.60 -1.88
N SER A 164 19.18 0.32 -2.27
CA SER A 164 18.95 -0.82 -1.37
C SER A 164 20.08 -0.93 -0.33
N ASP A 165 19.69 -1.09 0.93
CA ASP A 165 20.62 -1.26 2.04
C ASP A 165 19.98 -2.23 3.06
N PRO A 166 20.54 -3.45 3.22
CA PRO A 166 19.99 -4.45 4.14
C PRO A 166 19.82 -3.93 5.57
N SER A 167 20.70 -3.03 6.03
CA SER A 167 20.60 -2.44 7.37
C SER A 167 19.35 -1.57 7.54
N ARG A 168 18.97 -0.82 6.49
CA ARG A 168 17.71 -0.06 6.43
C ARG A 168 16.51 -1.00 6.35
N GLY A 169 16.65 -2.09 5.60
CA GLY A 169 15.65 -3.16 5.52
C GLY A 169 15.26 -3.69 6.90
N VAL A 170 16.24 -4.00 7.74
CA VAL A 170 16.00 -4.46 9.12
C VAL A 170 15.27 -3.40 9.96
N PHE A 171 15.68 -2.13 9.87
CA PHE A 171 15.00 -1.05 10.60
C PHE A 171 13.53 -0.89 10.18
N ILE A 172 13.26 -0.91 8.86
CA ILE A 172 11.89 -0.84 8.34
C ILE A 172 11.09 -2.10 8.74
N LEU A 173 11.71 -3.27 8.76
CA LEU A 173 11.06 -4.50 9.24
C LEU A 173 10.63 -4.38 10.71
N CYS A 174 11.46 -3.80 11.58
CA CYS A 174 11.07 -3.53 12.97
C CYS A 174 9.87 -2.58 13.04
N ILE A 175 9.85 -1.51 12.23
CA ILE A 175 8.69 -0.59 12.14
C ILE A 175 7.44 -1.36 11.67
N LEU A 176 7.56 -2.20 10.65
CA LEU A 176 6.47 -3.06 10.16
C LEU A 176 5.90 -3.93 11.28
N LEU A 177 6.76 -4.65 12.00
CA LEU A 177 6.34 -5.53 13.09
C LEU A 177 5.62 -4.76 14.21
N ILE A 178 6.12 -3.58 14.56
CA ILE A 178 5.52 -2.74 15.61
C ILE A 178 4.16 -2.20 15.16
N PHE A 179 4.08 -1.57 13.99
CA PHE A 179 2.86 -0.90 13.54
C PHE A 179 1.80 -1.89 13.08
N ILE A 180 2.14 -2.85 12.22
CA ILE A 180 1.20 -3.86 11.74
C ILE A 180 0.85 -4.83 12.88
N GLY A 181 1.86 -5.43 13.51
CA GLY A 181 1.65 -6.40 14.57
C GLY A 181 0.92 -5.79 15.77
N GLY A 182 1.28 -4.57 16.17
CA GLY A 182 0.61 -3.83 17.23
C GLY A 182 -0.85 -3.51 16.89
N ALA A 183 -1.13 -2.96 15.71
CA ALA A 183 -2.50 -2.60 15.31
C ALA A 183 -3.39 -3.83 15.10
N LEU A 184 -2.89 -4.89 14.48
CA LEU A 184 -3.64 -6.14 14.30
C LEU A 184 -3.88 -6.86 15.63
N SER A 185 -2.92 -6.84 16.56
CA SER A 185 -3.12 -7.37 17.90
C SER A 185 -4.19 -6.57 18.65
N LEU A 186 -4.09 -5.24 18.63
CA LEU A 186 -5.09 -4.36 19.21
C LEU A 186 -6.48 -4.61 18.60
N PHE A 187 -6.55 -4.71 17.28
CA PHE A 187 -7.78 -5.05 16.56
C PHE A 187 -8.34 -6.41 17.03
N ALA A 188 -7.52 -7.45 17.10
CA ALA A 188 -7.96 -8.77 17.57
C ALA A 188 -8.53 -8.73 19.00
N PHE A 189 -7.92 -7.95 19.91
CA PHE A 189 -8.40 -7.80 21.29
C PHE A 189 -9.67 -6.94 21.43
N ARG A 190 -9.87 -5.97 20.53
CA ARG A 190 -10.96 -4.97 20.64
C ARG A 190 -12.15 -5.28 19.75
N ALA A 191 -11.95 -5.90 18.59
CA ALA A 191 -13.00 -6.19 17.61
C ALA A 191 -14.20 -6.96 18.20
N PRO A 192 -14.03 -7.99 19.06
CA PRO A 192 -15.17 -8.69 19.67
C PRO A 192 -16.02 -7.83 20.61
N LYS A 193 -15.45 -6.72 21.12
CA LYS A 193 -16.14 -5.77 22.02
C LYS A 193 -16.86 -4.67 21.25
N LEU A 194 -16.68 -4.57 19.94
CA LEU A 194 -17.38 -3.60 19.11
C LEU A 194 -18.80 -4.09 18.87
N ALA A 195 -19.78 -3.20 19.09
CA ALA A 195 -21.17 -3.52 18.80
C ALA A 195 -21.33 -3.89 17.32
N ALA A 196 -22.14 -4.93 17.06
CA ALA A 196 -22.56 -5.27 15.72
C ALA A 196 -23.22 -4.05 15.07
N GLY A 197 -22.83 -3.76 13.82
CA GLY A 197 -23.36 -2.63 13.08
C GLY A 197 -24.81 -2.82 12.64
N GLY A 198 -25.35 -1.83 11.94
CA GLY A 198 -26.68 -1.91 11.34
C GLY A 198 -26.81 -3.05 10.33
N LEU A 199 -28.04 -3.53 10.13
CA LEU A 199 -28.37 -4.57 9.15
C LEU A 199 -28.81 -3.93 7.82
N PHE A 200 -28.59 -4.63 6.71
CA PHE A 200 -29.10 -4.28 5.39
C PHE A 200 -29.52 -5.55 4.64
N ALA A 201 -30.45 -5.43 3.70
CA ALA A 201 -30.91 -6.55 2.89
C ALA A 201 -29.77 -7.07 1.97
N PRO A 202 -29.63 -8.39 1.76
CA PRO A 202 -28.57 -8.93 0.90
C PRO A 202 -28.61 -8.40 -0.54
N ILE A 203 -29.81 -8.28 -1.13
CA ILE A 203 -30.02 -7.68 -2.44
C ILE A 203 -30.32 -6.18 -2.23
N SER A 204 -29.27 -5.38 -2.20
CA SER A 204 -29.34 -3.93 -1.98
C SER A 204 -28.11 -3.22 -2.54
N ARG A 205 -28.11 -1.88 -2.49
CA ARG A 205 -26.94 -1.07 -2.84
C ARG A 205 -25.76 -1.39 -1.92
N GLU A 206 -26.04 -1.56 -0.63
CA GLU A 206 -25.06 -1.93 0.39
C GLU A 206 -24.52 -3.35 0.16
N GLY A 207 -25.38 -4.30 -0.20
CA GLY A 207 -24.98 -5.65 -0.60
C GLY A 207 -24.03 -5.66 -1.80
N ALA A 208 -24.33 -4.86 -2.84
CA ALA A 208 -23.43 -4.70 -3.98
C ALA A 208 -22.07 -4.11 -3.58
N LEU A 209 -22.04 -3.14 -2.65
CA LEU A 209 -20.79 -2.57 -2.11
C LEU A 209 -19.98 -3.60 -1.30
N VAL A 210 -20.64 -4.54 -0.62
CA VAL A 210 -19.96 -5.65 0.09
C VAL A 210 -19.32 -6.61 -0.91
N VAL A 211 -20.04 -6.99 -1.97
CA VAL A 211 -19.49 -7.84 -3.03
C VAL A 211 -18.29 -7.17 -3.70
N ASN A 212 -18.39 -5.87 -4.00
CA ASN A 212 -17.26 -5.09 -4.52
C ASN A 212 -16.05 -5.09 -3.57
N ASN A 213 -16.30 -4.90 -2.27
CA ASN A 213 -15.24 -4.99 -1.25
C ASN A 213 -14.57 -6.36 -1.24
N LEU A 214 -15.34 -7.44 -1.35
CA LEU A 214 -14.82 -8.79 -1.41
C LEU A 214 -13.93 -8.99 -2.64
N ILE A 215 -14.39 -8.57 -3.82
CA ILE A 215 -13.61 -8.65 -5.07
C ILE A 215 -12.30 -7.88 -4.93
N LEU A 216 -12.34 -6.63 -4.46
CA LEU A 216 -11.13 -5.81 -4.28
C LEU A 216 -10.15 -6.41 -3.26
N THR A 217 -10.66 -6.99 -2.18
CA THR A 217 -9.82 -7.60 -1.14
C THR A 217 -9.19 -8.91 -1.64
N VAL A 218 -9.94 -9.73 -2.39
CA VAL A 218 -9.42 -10.94 -3.02
C VAL A 218 -8.36 -10.58 -4.08
N ALA A 219 -8.64 -9.59 -4.93
CA ALA A 219 -7.66 -9.08 -5.90
C ALA A 219 -6.38 -8.61 -5.21
N CYS A 220 -6.49 -7.86 -4.11
CA CYS A 220 -5.34 -7.44 -3.30
C CYS A 220 -4.58 -8.65 -2.72
N GLY A 221 -5.30 -9.66 -2.24
CA GLY A 221 -4.72 -10.90 -1.74
C GLY A 221 -3.97 -11.69 -2.82
N THR A 222 -4.48 -11.72 -4.04
CA THR A 222 -3.78 -12.33 -5.19
C THR A 222 -2.49 -11.57 -5.51
N VAL A 223 -2.53 -10.23 -5.55
CA VAL A 223 -1.33 -9.42 -5.81
C VAL A 223 -0.28 -9.61 -4.71
N LEU A 224 -0.72 -9.60 -3.45
CA LEU A 224 0.13 -9.86 -2.29
C LEU A 224 0.79 -11.24 -2.37
N THR A 225 0.01 -12.26 -2.71
CA THR A 225 0.49 -13.64 -2.87
C THR A 225 1.53 -13.72 -3.98
N GLY A 226 1.22 -13.21 -5.18
CA GLY A 226 2.17 -13.23 -6.30
C GLY A 226 3.46 -12.45 -6.00
N THR A 227 3.35 -11.35 -5.25
CA THR A 227 4.51 -10.50 -4.90
C THR A 227 5.39 -11.14 -3.81
N LEU A 228 4.80 -11.77 -2.80
CA LEU A 228 5.55 -12.34 -1.68
C LEU A 228 5.94 -13.81 -1.86
N TYR A 229 5.30 -14.54 -2.79
CA TYR A 229 5.57 -15.96 -3.02
C TYR A 229 7.04 -16.25 -3.40
N PRO A 230 7.70 -15.48 -4.30
CA PRO A 230 9.12 -15.67 -4.57
C PRO A 230 10.00 -15.57 -3.33
N LEU A 231 9.72 -14.59 -2.46
CA LEU A 231 10.45 -14.40 -1.21
C LEU A 231 10.24 -15.56 -0.24
N LEU A 232 8.99 -16.02 -0.10
CA LEU A 232 8.68 -17.15 0.76
C LEU A 232 9.38 -18.43 0.28
N LEU A 233 9.38 -18.68 -1.03
CA LEU A 233 10.04 -19.85 -1.60
C LEU A 233 11.57 -19.79 -1.40
N GLU A 234 12.19 -18.65 -1.72
CA GLU A 234 13.63 -18.46 -1.53
C GLU A 234 14.05 -18.68 -0.07
N THR A 235 13.26 -18.19 0.90
CA THR A 235 13.57 -18.37 2.33
C THR A 235 13.41 -19.81 2.83
N LEU A 236 12.54 -20.61 2.22
CA LEU A 236 12.26 -21.99 2.64
C LEU A 236 13.11 -23.02 1.91
N THR A 237 13.34 -22.86 0.60
CA THR A 237 14.02 -23.85 -0.25
C THR A 237 15.36 -23.36 -0.79
N GLY A 238 15.61 -22.05 -0.77
CA GLY A 238 16.77 -21.43 -1.42
C GLY A 238 16.56 -21.18 -2.92
N ASP A 239 15.42 -21.59 -3.49
CA ASP A 239 15.16 -21.44 -4.92
C ASP A 239 14.73 -20.01 -5.26
N LYS A 240 15.38 -19.44 -6.28
CA LYS A 240 15.03 -18.12 -6.81
C LYS A 240 14.12 -18.26 -8.00
N ILE A 241 12.88 -17.80 -7.84
CA ILE A 241 11.88 -17.72 -8.91
C ILE A 241 11.48 -16.26 -9.15
N SER A 242 10.84 -16.02 -10.28
CA SER A 242 10.15 -14.76 -10.56
C SER A 242 8.68 -15.05 -10.85
N VAL A 243 7.79 -14.25 -10.28
CA VAL A 243 6.36 -14.25 -10.59
C VAL A 243 6.06 -12.94 -11.30
N GLY A 244 5.71 -13.04 -12.59
CA GLY A 244 5.43 -11.89 -13.45
C GLY A 244 4.03 -11.96 -14.07
N ALA A 245 3.84 -11.17 -15.13
CA ALA A 245 2.55 -10.96 -15.80
C ALA A 245 1.68 -12.22 -16.02
N PRO A 246 2.20 -13.41 -16.41
CA PRO A 246 1.36 -14.59 -16.60
C PRO A 246 0.54 -15.00 -15.37
N PHE A 247 1.05 -14.79 -14.15
CA PHE A 247 0.30 -15.10 -12.93
C PHE A 247 -0.83 -14.09 -12.70
N PHE A 248 -0.52 -12.79 -12.82
CA PHE A 248 -1.47 -11.73 -12.52
C PHE A 248 -2.57 -11.61 -13.58
N ASN A 249 -2.23 -11.78 -14.86
CA ASN A 249 -3.19 -11.71 -15.99
C ASN A 249 -4.23 -12.85 -15.99
N LEU A 250 -4.04 -13.90 -15.19
CA LEU A 250 -5.10 -14.91 -14.98
C LEU A 250 -6.23 -14.38 -14.08
N THR A 251 -5.97 -13.33 -13.31
CA THR A 251 -6.89 -12.75 -12.33
C THR A 251 -7.45 -11.39 -12.78
N PHE A 252 -6.64 -10.60 -13.50
CA PHE A 252 -6.96 -9.22 -13.91
C PHE A 252 -7.21 -9.09 -15.42
#